data_AF-A0AAW8KUF2-F1
#
_entry.id   AF-A0AAW8KUF2-F1
#
_cell.length_a   1.000
_cell.length_b   1.000
_cell.length_c   1.000
_cell.angle_alpha   90.00
_cell.angle_beta   90.00
_cell.angle_gamma   90.00
#
_symmetry.space_group_name_H-M   'P 1'
#
loop_
_entity.id
_entity.type
_entity.pdbx_description
1 polymer ?
#
loop_
_entity_poly.entity_id
_entity_poly.type
_entity_poly.pdbx_seq_one_letter_code
_entity_poly.pdbx_strand_id
1 'polypeptide(L)'
;IKTFATVGSEDKVEVLSSFTTAINYKTQDFEQEVLKHTQDQGVDVILDIVGGSYFTKNLNLLKRDGRLVIIGFMGGRIAKEFDL
;
A
#
# COMPACT_ATOMS: atom_id res chain seq x y z
N ILE A 1 -8.70 6.84 -12.92
CA ILE A 1 -7.59 6.07 -12.31
C ILE A 1 -8.10 5.57 -10.97
N LYS A 2 -7.84 4.30 -10.61
CA LYS A 2 -8.22 3.76 -9.30
C LYS A 2 -7.02 3.91 -8.37
N THR A 3 -7.23 4.51 -7.20
CA THR A 3 -6.15 4.85 -6.27
C THR A 3 -6.46 4.38 -4.86
N PHE A 4 -5.41 4.15 -4.10
CA PHE A 4 -5.44 3.77 -2.69
C PHE A 4 -4.47 4.63 -1.90
N ALA A 5 -4.80 4.97 -0.66
CA ALA A 5 -3.90 5.70 0.23
C ALA A 5 -3.96 5.13 1.65
N THR A 6 -2.80 4.89 2.26
CA THR A 6 -2.72 4.50 3.67
C THR A 6 -2.62 5.75 4.54
N VAL A 7 -3.41 5.80 5.62
CA VAL A 7 -3.45 6.92 6.56
C VAL A 7 -3.47 6.44 8.01
N GLY A 8 -3.07 7.32 8.93
CA GLY A 8 -2.91 6.96 10.34
C GLY A 8 -4.05 7.40 11.27
N SER A 9 -5.19 7.84 10.73
CA SER A 9 -6.37 8.26 11.51
C SER A 9 -7.65 8.25 10.65
N GLU A 10 -8.81 8.08 11.31
CA GLU A 10 -10.12 8.08 10.64
C GLU A 10 -10.48 9.46 10.06
N ASP A 11 -10.11 10.57 10.73
CA ASP A 11 -10.32 11.92 10.18
C ASP A 11 -9.67 12.08 8.79
N LYS A 12 -8.52 11.43 8.56
CA LYS A 12 -7.86 11.44 7.25
C LYS A 12 -8.55 10.53 6.23
N VAL A 13 -9.20 9.45 6.68
CA VAL A 13 -10.03 8.59 5.82
C VAL A 13 -11.22 9.40 5.31
N GLU A 14 -11.91 10.11 6.20
CA GLU A 14 -13.08 10.93 5.83
C GLU A 14 -12.71 11.98 4.79
N VAL A 15 -11.63 12.74 5.03
CA VAL A 15 -11.14 13.77 4.09
C VAL A 15 -10.81 13.21 2.70
N LEU A 16 -10.22 12.00 2.65
CA LEU A 16 -9.76 11.40 1.39
C LEU A 16 -10.82 10.55 0.68
N SER A 17 -11.90 10.17 1.36
CA SER A 17 -12.92 9.22 0.88
C SER A 17 -13.56 9.58 -0.47
N SER A 18 -13.63 10.87 -0.79
CA SER A 18 -14.15 11.37 -2.07
C SER A 18 -13.14 11.32 -3.22
N PHE A 19 -11.85 11.17 -2.94
CA PHE A 19 -10.77 11.22 -3.92
C PHE A 19 -10.13 9.85 -4.18
N THR A 20 -10.07 9.00 -3.16
CA THR A 20 -9.35 7.71 -3.21
C THR A 20 -9.92 6.75 -2.16
N THR A 21 -9.69 5.45 -2.35
CA THR A 21 -9.90 4.49 -1.25
C THR A 21 -8.84 4.73 -0.19
N ALA A 22 -9.21 5.40 0.90
CA ALA A 22 -8.35 5.63 2.04
C ALA A 22 -8.47 4.48 3.04
N ILE A 23 -7.33 3.99 3.53
CA ILE A 23 -7.24 2.84 4.43
C ILE A 23 -6.51 3.28 5.68
N ASN A 24 -7.15 3.15 6.85
CA ASN A 24 -6.46 3.40 8.11
C ASN A 24 -5.59 2.19 8.47
N TYR A 25 -4.28 2.28 8.23
CA TYR A 25 -3.36 1.16 8.45
C TYR A 25 -3.22 0.75 9.92
N LYS A 26 -3.74 1.54 10.87
CA LYS A 26 -3.75 1.21 12.30
C LYS A 26 -4.90 0.27 12.68
N THR A 27 -5.98 0.26 11.90
CA THR A 27 -7.20 -0.50 12.18
C THR A 27 -7.48 -1.57 11.14
N GLN A 28 -6.89 -1.45 9.95
CA GLN A 28 -7.08 -2.35 8.81
C GLN A 28 -5.74 -2.83 8.26
N ASP A 29 -5.74 -4.04 7.69
CA ASP A 29 -4.63 -4.51 6.86
C ASP A 29 -4.80 -3.98 5.43
N PHE A 30 -3.92 -3.07 5.02
CA PHE A 30 -4.00 -2.44 3.71
C PHE A 30 -3.79 -3.42 2.55
N GLU A 31 -3.04 -4.49 2.75
CA GLU A 31 -2.84 -5.51 1.72
C GLU A 31 -4.16 -6.21 1.41
N GLN A 32 -4.86 -6.65 2.46
CA GLN A 32 -6.16 -7.31 2.32
C GLN A 32 -7.23 -6.39 1.75
N GLU A 33 -7.26 -5.12 2.17
CA GLU A 33 -8.22 -4.15 1.63
C GLU A 33 -7.95 -3.87 0.14
N VAL A 34 -6.68 -3.68 -0.27
CA VAL A 34 -6.36 -3.48 -1.68
C VAL A 34 -6.72 -4.71 -2.51
N LEU A 35 -6.40 -5.93 -2.05
CA LEU A 35 -6.76 -7.17 -2.77
C LEU A 35 -8.27 -7.31 -2.92
N LYS A 36 -9.05 -7.08 -1.85
CA LYS A 36 -10.51 -7.08 -1.89
C LYS A 36 -11.06 -6.09 -2.90
N HIS A 37 -10.52 -4.87 -2.92
CA HIS A 37 -10.94 -3.86 -3.88
C HIS A 37 -10.49 -4.17 -5.31
N THR A 38 -9.44 -4.97 -5.50
CA THR A 38 -8.85 -5.27 -6.81
C THR A 38 -9.19 -6.67 -7.32
N GLN A 39 -10.04 -7.44 -6.62
CA GLN A 39 -10.37 -8.83 -6.96
C GLN A 39 -9.10 -9.70 -7.07
N ASP A 40 -8.24 -9.55 -6.05
CA ASP A 40 -6.95 -10.26 -5.93
C ASP A 40 -5.95 -9.96 -7.06
N GLN A 41 -6.19 -8.91 -7.85
CA GLN A 41 -5.29 -8.50 -8.94
C GLN A 41 -4.16 -7.58 -8.48
N GLY A 42 -4.29 -6.90 -7.34
CA GLY A 42 -3.30 -5.90 -6.90
C GLY A 42 -3.28 -4.63 -7.75
N VAL A 43 -2.12 -3.97 -7.80
CA VAL A 43 -1.92 -2.64 -8.40
C VAL A 43 -0.76 -2.60 -9.38
N ASP A 44 -0.84 -1.69 -10.33
CA ASP A 44 0.14 -1.51 -11.39
C ASP A 44 1.36 -0.68 -10.93
N VAL A 45 1.16 0.25 -9.98
CA VAL A 45 2.20 1.15 -9.47
C VAL A 45 2.01 1.38 -7.97
N ILE A 46 3.10 1.34 -7.21
CA ILE A 46 3.17 1.70 -5.79
C ILE A 46 4.19 2.82 -5.61
N LEU A 47 3.79 3.86 -4.87
CA LEU A 47 4.69 4.90 -4.37
C LEU A 47 4.89 4.70 -2.87
N ASP A 48 6.12 4.38 -2.45
CA ASP A 48 6.40 3.96 -1.08
C ASP A 48 7.36 4.93 -0.37
N ILE A 49 6.86 5.58 0.69
CA ILE A 49 7.65 6.41 1.62
C ILE A 49 8.08 5.64 2.88
N VAL A 50 7.48 4.47 3.12
CA VAL A 50 7.68 3.66 4.31
C VAL A 50 8.87 2.74 4.10
N GLY A 51 8.91 1.97 3.02
CA GLY A 51 9.96 0.98 2.79
C GLY A 51 10.00 -0.07 3.89
N GLY A 52 11.08 -0.84 3.96
CA GLY A 52 11.36 -1.76 5.08
C GLY A 52 10.18 -2.65 5.44
N SER A 53 9.49 -2.31 6.54
CA SER A 53 8.31 -3.02 7.03
C SER A 53 7.15 -3.16 6.03
N TYR A 54 7.05 -2.30 5.02
CA TYR A 54 5.98 -2.37 4.00
C TYR A 54 6.41 -3.14 2.75
N PHE A 55 7.70 -3.46 2.60
CA PHE A 55 8.25 -3.97 1.35
C PHE A 55 7.57 -5.25 0.87
N THR A 56 7.45 -6.27 1.73
CA THR A 56 6.83 -7.56 1.35
C THR A 56 5.36 -7.39 0.97
N LYS A 57 4.59 -6.63 1.74
CA LYS A 57 3.18 -6.33 1.43
C LYS A 57 3.06 -5.59 0.09
N ASN A 58 3.94 -4.63 -0.16
CA ASN A 58 3.98 -3.90 -1.43
C ASN A 58 4.31 -4.83 -2.61
N LEU A 59 5.25 -5.77 -2.45
CA LEU A 59 5.53 -6.77 -3.49
C LEU A 59 4.33 -7.67 -3.77
N ASN A 60 3.65 -8.19 -2.74
CA ASN A 60 2.45 -9.03 -2.90
C ASN A 60 1.31 -8.30 -3.63
N LEU A 61 1.25 -6.98 -3.50
CA LEU A 61 0.26 -6.15 -4.18
C LEU A 61 0.65 -5.78 -5.61
N LEU A 62 1.90 -5.97 -6.04
CA LEU A 62 2.29 -5.60 -7.39
C LEU A 62 1.84 -6.65 -8.39
N LYS A 63 1.18 -6.18 -9.44
CA LYS A 63 0.99 -6.98 -10.65
C LYS A 63 2.33 -7.32 -11.28
N ARG A 64 2.32 -8.38 -12.10
CA ARG A 64 3.40 -8.64 -13.06
C ARG A 64 3.67 -7.38 -13.89
N ASP A 65 4.94 -7.05 -14.06
CA ASP A 65 5.43 -5.84 -14.73
C ASP A 65 5.03 -4.51 -14.05
N GLY A 66 4.54 -4.58 -12.81
CA GLY A 66 4.25 -3.43 -11.96
C GLY A 66 5.50 -2.69 -11.50
N ARG A 67 5.32 -1.48 -10.97
CA ARG A 67 6.43 -0.60 -10.54
C ARG A 67 6.34 -0.24 -9.08
N LEU A 68 7.35 -0.62 -8.31
CA LEU A 68 7.57 -0.11 -6.95
C LEU A 68 8.54 1.08 -7.00
N VAL A 69 8.06 2.26 -6.64
CA VAL A 69 8.87 3.48 -6.56
C VAL A 69 9.05 3.85 -5.10
N ILE A 70 10.22 3.54 -4.55
CA ILE A 70 10.56 3.87 -3.16
C ILE A 70 11.17 5.28 -3.13
N ILE A 71 10.54 6.18 -2.39
CA ILE A 71 10.95 7.58 -2.23
C ILE A 71 11.30 7.94 -0.78
N GLY A 72 11.20 6.99 0.15
CA GLY A 72 11.52 7.17 1.56
C GLY A 72 11.70 5.84 2.30
N PHE A 73 12.17 5.91 3.55
CA PHE A 73 12.49 4.75 4.38
C PHE A 73 12.00 4.90 5.83
N MET A 74 10.79 5.45 6.04
CA MET A 74 10.25 5.72 7.38
C MET A 74 10.08 4.45 8.24
N GLY A 75 9.75 3.32 7.60
CA GLY A 75 9.62 1.99 8.20
C GLY A 75 10.91 1.17 8.18
N GLY A 76 12.04 1.79 7.83
CA GLY A 76 13.36 1.17 7.80
C GLY A 76 13.90 0.93 6.38
N ARG A 77 15.20 0.61 6.32
CA ARG A 77 15.94 0.41 5.05
C ARG A 77 16.16 -1.06 4.69
N ILE A 78 15.75 -1.98 5.55
CA ILE A 78 15.98 -3.42 5.39
C ILE A 78 14.61 -4.10 5.29
N ALA A 79 14.37 -4.75 4.16
CA ALA A 79 13.28 -5.71 4.02
C ALA A 79 13.75 -7.05 4.57
N LYS A 80 12.99 -7.65 5.48
CA LYS A 80 13.26 -9.00 5.98
C LYS A 80 12.48 -9.97 5.11
N GLU A 81 13.18 -10.93 4.52
CA GLU A 81 12.68 -12.17 3.88
C GLU A 81 11.39 -12.00 3.04
N PHE A 82 11.52 -12.14 1.72
CA PHE A 82 10.39 -12.13 0.79
C PHE A 82 10.59 -13.17 -0.31
N ASP A 83 9.50 -13.61 -0.92
CA ASP A 83 9.47 -14.59 -2.00
C ASP A 83 9.15 -13.89 -3.33
N LEU A 84 9.77 -14.33 -4.44
CA LEU A 84 9.66 -13.75 -5.78
C LEU A 84 9.32 -14.80 -6.85
#